data_AF-A0A7S1WHB6-F1
#
_entry.id   AF-A0A7S1WHB6-F1
#
_cell.length_a   1.000
_cell.length_b   1.000
_cell.length_c   1.000
_cell.angle_alpha   90.00
_cell.angle_beta   90.00
_cell.angle_gamma   90.00
#
_symmetry.space_group_name_H-M   'P 1'
#
loop_
_entity.id
_entity.type
_entity.pdbx_description
1 polymer ?
#
loop_
_entity_poly.entity_id
_entity_poly.type
_entity_poly.pdbx_seq_one_letter_code
_entity_poly.pdbx_strand_id
1 'polypeptide(L)'
;SALLRSCCDVVVEVDSRGVIMGPALDLAGFLLRGPDVCLENTMLSDLISNAEDRIFFLRKLQEPQKSSVLADSIHVKMRDGNNIQLNVEILSFEFKHLDGQPRHMIG
;
A
#
# COMPACT_ATOMS: atom_id res chain seq x y z
N SER A 1 -12.61 29.07 -0.85
CA SER A 1 -12.30 28.19 0.29
C SER A 1 -11.37 27.09 -0.18
N ALA A 2 -10.06 27.26 0.02
CA ALA A 2 -9.09 26.22 -0.28
C ALA A 2 -9.12 25.23 0.90
N LEU A 3 -9.86 24.13 0.75
CA LEU A 3 -9.66 22.99 1.64
C LEU A 3 -8.19 22.58 1.50
N LEU A 4 -7.45 22.59 2.62
CA LEU A 4 -6.19 21.87 2.72
C LEU A 4 -6.43 20.46 2.17
N ARG A 5 -5.91 20.18 0.98
CA ARG A 5 -5.71 18.80 0.52
C ARG A 5 -4.60 18.26 1.41
N SER A 6 -4.96 17.76 2.59
CA SER A 6 -4.03 17.02 3.43
C SER A 6 -3.68 15.74 2.67
N CYS A 7 -2.54 15.74 1.97
CA CYS A 7 -1.90 14.48 1.60
C CYS A 7 -1.44 13.85 2.93
N CYS A 8 -2.06 12.72 3.28
CA CYS A 8 -1.57 11.88 4.37
C CYS A 8 -0.80 10.75 3.70
N ASP A 9 0.51 10.82 3.78
CA ASP A 9 1.38 9.77 3.25
C ASP A 9 1.55 8.73 4.36
N VAL A 10 1.35 7.46 4.04
CA VAL A 10 1.60 6.34 4.96
C VAL A 10 2.54 5.38 4.29
N VAL A 11 3.64 5.09 4.98
CA VAL A 11 4.62 4.13 4.50
C VAL A 11 4.40 2.80 5.20
N VAL A 12 4.21 1.74 4.43
CA VAL A 12 4.12 0.36 4.91
C VAL A 12 5.10 -0.54 4.19
N GLU A 13 5.65 -1.49 4.92
CA GLU A 13 6.42 -2.60 4.39
C GLU A 13 5.48 -3.75 4.04
N VAL A 14 5.70 -4.33 2.87
CA VAL A 14 5.02 -5.54 2.42
C VAL A 14 6.03 -6.59 1.97
N ASP A 15 5.70 -7.88 2.12
CA ASP A 15 6.49 -8.96 1.55
C ASP A 15 6.32 -9.04 0.02
N SER A 16 7.08 -9.94 -0.63
CA SER A 16 7.01 -10.17 -2.08
C SER A 16 5.67 -10.72 -2.58
N ARG A 17 4.77 -11.12 -1.68
CA ARG A 17 3.41 -11.54 -2.00
C ARG A 17 2.40 -10.41 -1.82
N GLY A 18 2.81 -9.27 -1.25
CA GLY A 18 1.95 -8.13 -0.93
C GLY A 18 1.31 -8.19 0.46
N VAL A 19 1.80 -9.05 1.35
CA VAL A 19 1.34 -9.13 2.74
C VAL A 19 1.97 -8.02 3.56
N ILE A 20 1.16 -7.30 4.33
CA ILE A 20 1.62 -6.20 5.19
C ILE A 20 2.47 -6.74 6.35
N MET A 21 3.70 -6.26 6.43
CA MET A 21 4.68 -6.61 7.47
C MET A 21 4.77 -5.53 8.56
N GLY A 22 4.42 -4.28 8.25
CA GLY A 22 4.36 -3.14 9.18
C GLY A 22 4.98 -1.86 8.63
N PRO A 23 4.78 -0.67 9.24
CA PRO A 23 3.88 -0.38 10.35
C PRO A 23 2.41 -0.40 9.92
N ALA A 24 1.63 -1.33 10.45
CA ALA A 24 0.24 -1.52 10.00
C ALA A 24 -0.78 -0.59 10.66
N LEU A 25 -0.44 -0.03 11.82
CA LEU A 25 -1.32 0.87 12.58
C LEU A 25 -1.52 2.20 11.87
N ASP A 26 -0.47 2.73 11.24
CA ASP A 26 -0.55 3.98 10.48
C ASP A 26 -1.49 3.81 9.27
N LEU A 27 -1.41 2.66 8.59
CA LEU A 27 -2.32 2.32 7.50
C LEU A 27 -3.75 2.12 7.98
N ALA A 28 -3.94 1.48 9.13
CA ALA A 28 -5.26 1.32 9.74
C ALA A 28 -5.89 2.67 10.12
N GLY A 29 -5.08 3.59 10.65
CA GLY A 29 -5.46 4.97 10.95
C GLY A 29 -5.83 5.75 9.69
N PHE A 30 -5.00 5.68 8.65
CA PHE A 30 -5.27 6.31 7.34
C PHE A 30 -6.56 5.81 6.72
N LEU A 31 -6.81 4.50 6.79
CA LEU A 31 -8.04 3.88 6.30
C LEU A 31 -9.21 3.96 7.30
N LEU A 32 -9.12 4.76 8.38
CA LEU A 32 -10.18 4.94 9.36
C LEU A 32 -10.79 3.62 9.87
N ARG A 33 -9.98 2.57 10.02
CA ARG A 33 -10.42 1.23 10.46
C ARG A 33 -10.61 1.13 11.98
N GLY A 34 -10.17 2.14 12.72
CA GLY A 34 -10.22 2.19 14.18
C GLY A 34 -8.89 1.78 14.84
N PRO A 35 -8.67 2.18 16.10
CA PRO A 35 -7.38 2.02 16.79
C PRO A 35 -7.04 0.57 17.15
N ASP A 36 -8.04 -0.32 17.18
CA ASP A 36 -7.88 -1.73 17.56
C ASP A 36 -7.64 -2.66 16.35
N VAL A 37 -7.66 -2.11 15.12
CA VAL A 37 -7.47 -2.90 13.90
C VAL A 37 -6.00 -2.92 13.52
N CYS A 38 -5.38 -4.09 13.62
CA CYS A 38 -4.04 -4.33 13.06
C CYS A 38 -4.17 -4.94 11.67
N LEU A 39 -3.53 -4.30 10.67
CA LEU A 39 -3.48 -4.80 9.30
C LEU A 39 -2.26 -5.68 9.01
N GLU A 40 -1.41 -5.97 10.01
CA GLU A 40 -0.30 -6.91 9.83
C GLU A 40 -0.83 -8.28 9.40
N ASN A 41 -0.07 -8.96 8.53
CA ASN A 41 -0.44 -10.23 7.92
C ASN A 41 -1.69 -10.18 7.02
N THR A 42 -2.23 -8.99 6.73
CA THR A 42 -3.30 -8.81 5.74
C THR A 42 -2.70 -8.58 4.35
N MET A 43 -3.35 -9.10 3.31
CA MET A 43 -2.97 -8.84 1.94
C MET A 43 -3.37 -7.41 1.54
N LEU A 44 -2.42 -6.59 1.09
CA LEU A 44 -2.72 -5.19 0.73
C LEU A 44 -3.77 -5.10 -0.40
N SER A 45 -3.78 -6.07 -1.33
CA SER A 45 -4.78 -6.13 -2.40
C SER A 45 -6.22 -6.32 -1.90
N ASP A 46 -6.42 -6.84 -0.69
CA ASP A 46 -7.77 -7.00 -0.13
C ASP A 46 -8.39 -5.65 0.25
N LEU A 47 -7.56 -4.63 0.46
CA LEU A 47 -7.96 -3.26 0.76
C LEU A 47 -8.31 -2.44 -0.50
N ILE A 48 -7.83 -2.89 -1.68
CA ILE A 48 -8.15 -2.30 -2.98
C ILE A 48 -9.57 -2.71 -3.38
N SER A 49 -10.40 -1.79 -3.83
CA SER A 49 -11.83 -2.01 -4.08
C SER A 49 -12.14 -2.58 -5.46
N ASN A 50 -11.34 -2.26 -6.46
CA ASN A 50 -11.53 -2.68 -7.85
C ASN A 50 -10.68 -3.93 -8.14
N ALA A 51 -11.29 -4.98 -8.72
CA ALA A 51 -10.60 -6.20 -9.11
C ALA A 51 -9.51 -5.98 -10.17
N GLU A 52 -9.70 -5.06 -11.11
CA GLU A 52 -8.70 -4.71 -12.13
C GLU A 52 -7.48 -4.05 -11.48
N ASP A 53 -7.70 -3.09 -10.57
CA ASP A 53 -6.65 -2.42 -9.81
C ASP A 53 -5.87 -3.43 -8.95
N ARG A 54 -6.55 -4.43 -8.36
CA ARG A 54 -5.90 -5.52 -7.60
C ARG A 54 -4.94 -6.32 -8.47
N ILE A 55 -5.41 -6.76 -9.64
CA ILE A 55 -4.60 -7.55 -10.58
C ILE A 55 -3.41 -6.71 -11.08
N PHE A 56 -3.66 -5.45 -11.40
CA PHE A 56 -2.62 -4.53 -11.85
C PHE A 56 -1.56 -4.29 -10.76
N PHE A 57 -1.98 -4.05 -9.53
CA PHE A 57 -1.10 -3.90 -8.36
C PHE A 57 -0.23 -5.15 -8.14
N LEU A 58 -0.84 -6.34 -8.09
CA LEU A 58 -0.11 -7.59 -7.86
C LEU A 58 0.88 -7.89 -8.99
N ARG A 59 0.50 -7.61 -10.25
CA ARG A 59 1.43 -7.75 -11.38
C ARG A 59 2.61 -6.81 -11.24
N LYS A 60 2.36 -5.56 -10.84
CA LYS A 60 3.41 -4.55 -10.64
C LYS A 60 4.37 -4.90 -9.52
N LEU A 61 3.87 -5.50 -8.43
CA LEU A 61 4.71 -5.97 -7.33
C LEU A 61 5.66 -7.11 -7.77
N GLN A 62 5.24 -7.93 -8.73
CA GLN A 62 6.02 -9.05 -9.26
C GLN A 62 6.95 -8.66 -10.42
N GLU A 63 6.77 -7.49 -11.02
CA GLU A 63 7.62 -6.99 -12.09
C GLU A 63 8.99 -6.60 -11.49
N PRO A 64 10.11 -7.21 -11.94
CA PRO A 64 11.43 -6.82 -11.45
C PRO A 64 11.65 -5.32 -11.70
N GLN A 65 11.93 -4.54 -10.65
CA GLN A 65 12.20 -3.12 -10.81
C GLN A 65 13.50 -2.94 -11.60
N LYS A 66 13.36 -2.70 -12.91
CA LYS A 66 14.48 -2.40 -13.80
C LYS A 66 15.04 -1.05 -13.36
N SER A 67 16.23 -1.08 -12.76
CA SER A 67 16.96 0.07 -12.24
C SER A 67 16.65 1.41 -12.93
N SER A 68 15.91 2.30 -12.25
CA SER A 68 16.21 3.74 -12.22
C SER A 68 15.18 4.51 -11.38
N VAL A 69 15.60 4.94 -10.18
CA VAL A 69 15.36 6.26 -9.53
C VAL A 69 13.91 6.75 -9.28
N LEU A 70 12.89 6.26 -9.96
CA LEU A 70 11.50 6.68 -9.79
C LEU A 70 10.64 5.44 -9.49
N ALA A 71 10.03 5.44 -8.32
CA ALA A 71 9.02 4.45 -7.96
C ALA A 71 7.86 4.54 -8.97
N ASP A 72 7.45 3.41 -9.53
CA ASP A 72 6.22 3.34 -10.34
C ASP A 72 5.05 3.74 -9.44
N SER A 73 4.30 4.77 -9.86
CA SER A 73 3.06 5.19 -9.20
C SER A 73 1.89 4.35 -9.70
N ILE A 74 1.17 3.71 -8.79
CA ILE A 74 -0.02 2.90 -9.07
C ILE A 74 -1.21 3.61 -8.46
N HIS A 75 -2.17 4.02 -9.29
CA HIS A 75 -3.39 4.66 -8.80
C HIS A 75 -4.44 3.59 -8.55
N VAL A 76 -4.91 3.48 -7.32
CA VAL A 76 -5.90 2.48 -6.91
C VAL A 76 -7.02 3.14 -6.13
N LYS A 77 -8.18 2.47 -6.10
CA LYS A 77 -9.27 2.82 -5.19
C LYS A 77 -9.25 1.92 -3.97
N MET A 78 -9.20 2.48 -2.77
CA MET A 78 -9.33 1.74 -1.52
C MET A 78 -10.63 2.07 -0.80
N ARG A 79 -11.07 1.20 0.11
CA ARG A 79 -12.20 1.46 1.03
C ARG A 79 -11.68 1.68 2.44
N ASP A 80 -12.14 2.74 3.07
CA ASP A 80 -11.90 3.00 4.49
C ASP A 80 -12.83 2.12 5.38
N GLY A 81 -12.73 2.28 6.71
CA GLY A 81 -13.58 1.59 7.68
C GLY A 81 -15.06 1.98 7.63
N ASN A 82 -15.39 3.12 7.01
CA ASN A 82 -16.75 3.61 6.81
C ASN A 82 -17.31 3.27 5.42
N ASN A 83 -16.61 2.43 4.65
CA ASN A 83 -16.95 2.05 3.28
C ASN A 83 -16.93 3.22 2.27
N ILE A 84 -16.24 4.31 2.59
CA ILE A 84 -15.95 5.43 1.70
C ILE A 84 -14.78 5.05 0.79
N GLN A 85 -14.91 5.38 -0.49
CA GLN A 85 -13.85 5.13 -1.46
C GLN A 85 -12.82 6.25 -1.46
N LEU A 86 -11.55 5.88 -1.28
CA LEU A 86 -10.39 6.76 -1.36
C LEU A 86 -9.64 6.49 -2.67
N ASN A 87 -9.21 7.56 -3.36
CA ASN A 87 -8.25 7.42 -4.45
C ASN A 87 -6.86 7.51 -3.82
N VAL A 88 -6.07 6.46 -3.99
CA VAL A 88 -4.75 6.30 -3.37
C VAL A 88 -3.72 6.14 -4.48
N GLU A 89 -2.64 6.89 -4.39
CA GLU A 89 -1.44 6.66 -5.20
C GLU A 89 -0.49 5.81 -4.37
N ILE A 90 -0.04 4.69 -4.93
CA ILE A 90 0.93 3.77 -4.33
C ILE A 90 2.23 3.90 -5.08
N LEU A 91 3.27 4.32 -4.38
CA LEU A 91 4.66 4.25 -4.81
C LEU A 91 5.28 3.01 -4.20
N SER A 92 6.01 2.23 -4.99
CA SER A 92 6.68 1.02 -4.48
C SER A 92 8.18 1.03 -4.74
N PHE A 93 8.95 0.59 -3.76
CA PHE A 93 10.39 0.37 -3.87
C PHE A 93 10.75 -1.01 -3.32
N GLU A 94 11.36 -1.86 -4.14
CA GLU A 94 11.87 -3.16 -3.72
C GLU A 94 13.24 -3.03 -3.04
N PHE A 95 13.43 -3.73 -1.92
CA PHE A 95 14.70 -3.81 -1.23
C PHE A 95 14.95 -5.21 -0.68
N LYS A 96 16.22 -5.51 -0.40
CA LYS A 96 16.62 -6.76 0.27
C LYS A 96 16.63 -6.54 1.77
N HIS A 97 15.77 -7.25 2.49
CA HIS A 97 15.68 -7.18 3.94
C HIS A 97 16.85 -7.94 4.61
N LEU A 98 17.03 -7.76 5.93
CA LEU A 98 18.15 -8.35 6.70
C LEU A 98 18.18 -9.88 6.70
N ASP A 99 17.02 -10.52 6.50
CA ASP A 99 16.85 -11.97 6.34
C ASP A 99 17.18 -12.47 4.92
N GLY A 100 17.59 -11.55 4.03
CA GLY A 100 17.92 -11.81 2.64
C GLY A 100 16.71 -11.97 1.72
N GLN A 101 15.49 -11.84 2.23
CA GLN A 101 14.26 -11.91 1.44
C GLN A 101 13.94 -10.56 0.78
N PRO A 102 13.39 -10.55 -0.43
CA PRO A 102 12.89 -9.33 -1.06
C PRO A 102 11.64 -8.85 -0.33
N ARG A 103 11.57 -7.55 -0.09
CA ARG A 103 10.42 -6.84 0.47
C ARG A 103 10.21 -5.54 -0.28
N HIS A 104 9.02 -4.96 -0.15
CA HIS A 104 8.69 -3.69 -0.76
C HIS A 104 8.30 -2.68 0.31
N MET A 105 8.78 -1.46 0.15
CA MET A 105 8.26 -0.31 0.88
C MET A 105 7.24 0.37 -0.03
N ILE A 106 6.03 0.54 0.48
CA ILE A 106 4.90 1.15 -0.20
C ILE A 106 4.54 2.45 0.52
N GLY A 107 4.41 3.54 -0.24
CA GLY A 107 4.04 4.87 0.27
C GLY A 107 3.01 5.55 -0.61
#